data_AF-A0A842RF40-F1
#
_entry.id   AF-A0A842RF40-F1
#
_cell.length_a   1.000
_cell.length_b   1.000
_cell.length_c   1.000
_cell.angle_alpha   90.00
_cell.angle_beta   90.00
_cell.angle_gamma   90.00
#
_symmetry.space_group_name_H-M   'P 1'
#
loop_
_entity.id
_entity.type
_entity.pdbx_description
1 polymer ?
#
loop_
_entity_poly.entity_id
_entity_poly.type
_entity_poly.pdbx_seq_one_letter_code
_entity_poly.pdbx_strand_id
1 'polypeptide(L)'
;MFKKNNKLSYQVFFLVICLGVLLLSSISFYRIKGTNNESSDLEPKVIIDGIISAEEYEFQASFSNDAFKLYWTISGENISFGMIGTTSGWVSIGFEPTNVMKDADMVFGAVLTNGTTIFLDAYSTGQFGPHPADTSLGGSTDISIYAGSENGASTTIEFQRKLSTGDTFDFIIPTEGSVSIIWAFGSSEDFFVKHDRAGYGTINISSGESSSGAPPLWPYHAALMIISFLLLIAGWIVAHFYRSQRWWYRTHRLLSLIGSIFGVLGLIMGIIMVSLTTKAHFRVAHSILGLITIIFLVFQPISGILLSKIRFKRKERKIAHRWIGRILYLLMVASIVLGFLEALIL
;
A
#
# COMPACT_ATOMS: atom_id res chain seq x y z
N MET A 1 -39.82 -19.26 -41.48
CA MET A 1 -39.35 -17.87 -41.44
C MET A 1 -39.48 -17.34 -40.01
N PHE A 2 -38.48 -17.53 -39.15
CA PHE A 2 -38.45 -16.99 -37.79
C PHE A 2 -37.17 -16.18 -37.60
N LYS A 3 -37.33 -14.86 -37.56
CA LYS A 3 -36.27 -13.86 -37.38
C LYS A 3 -35.91 -13.87 -35.88
N LYS A 4 -34.80 -14.52 -35.50
CA LYS A 4 -34.37 -14.57 -34.09
C LYS A 4 -33.72 -13.23 -33.71
N ASN A 5 -34.37 -12.56 -32.76
CA ASN A 5 -34.03 -11.22 -32.24
C ASN A 5 -32.63 -11.17 -31.60
N ASN A 6 -31.73 -10.34 -32.17
CA ASN A 6 -30.41 -9.99 -31.59
C ASN A 6 -30.49 -8.90 -30.49
N LYS A 7 -31.68 -8.40 -30.15
CA LYS A 7 -31.84 -7.26 -29.21
C LYS A 7 -31.49 -7.58 -27.75
N LEU A 8 -31.59 -8.85 -27.32
CA LEU A 8 -31.37 -9.22 -25.92
C LEU A 8 -29.89 -9.11 -25.49
N SER A 9 -28.95 -9.27 -26.43
CA SER A 9 -27.50 -9.22 -26.12
C SER A 9 -26.97 -7.80 -25.91
N TYR A 10 -27.56 -6.80 -26.55
CA TYR A 10 -27.16 -5.40 -26.38
C TYR A 10 -27.75 -4.77 -25.11
N GLN A 11 -28.95 -5.20 -24.69
CA GLN A 11 -29.59 -4.67 -23.48
C GLN A 11 -28.89 -5.11 -22.19
N VAL A 12 -28.38 -6.35 -22.13
CA VAL A 12 -27.58 -6.82 -20.99
C VAL A 12 -26.19 -6.17 -20.97
N PHE A 13 -25.60 -5.88 -22.14
CA PHE A 13 -24.31 -5.19 -22.24
C PHE A 13 -24.40 -3.70 -21.86
N PHE A 14 -25.52 -3.04 -22.18
CA PHE A 14 -25.78 -1.64 -21.79
C PHE A 14 -26.13 -1.52 -20.31
N LEU A 15 -26.84 -2.50 -19.72
CA LEU A 15 -27.17 -2.50 -18.29
C LEU A 15 -25.92 -2.64 -17.39
N VAL A 16 -24.92 -3.42 -17.82
CA VAL A 16 -23.66 -3.60 -17.08
C VAL A 16 -22.76 -2.35 -17.16
N ILE A 17 -22.82 -1.59 -18.26
CA ILE A 17 -22.06 -0.34 -18.41
C ILE A 17 -22.75 0.83 -17.66
N CYS A 18 -24.08 0.88 -17.61
CA CYS A 18 -24.80 1.91 -16.84
C CYS A 18 -24.72 1.71 -15.32
N LEU A 19 -24.58 0.48 -14.82
CA LEU A 19 -24.38 0.21 -13.38
C LEU A 19 -22.97 0.58 -12.88
N GLY A 20 -21.97 0.70 -13.77
CA GLY A 20 -20.61 1.14 -13.44
C GLY A 20 -20.42 2.66 -13.39
N VAL A 21 -21.33 3.44 -13.99
CA VAL A 21 -21.22 4.91 -14.10
C VAL A 21 -22.01 5.65 -13.01
N LEU A 22 -22.94 4.98 -12.32
CA LEU A 22 -23.77 5.57 -11.26
C LEU A 22 -23.16 5.49 -9.84
N LEU A 23 -21.96 4.92 -9.68
CA LEU A 23 -21.24 4.85 -8.40
C LEU A 23 -20.14 5.93 -8.24
N LEU A 24 -20.06 6.90 -9.16
CA LEU A 24 -19.03 7.95 -9.16
C LEU A 24 -19.56 9.39 -9.02
N SER A 25 -20.81 9.61 -8.63
CA SER A 25 -21.40 10.96 -8.55
C SER A 25 -21.95 11.36 -7.18
N SER A 26 -21.36 10.88 -6.08
CA SER A 26 -21.71 11.36 -4.74
C SER A 26 -20.47 11.41 -3.83
N ILE A 27 -19.54 12.31 -4.18
CA ILE A 27 -18.63 12.89 -3.20
C ILE A 27 -19.01 14.36 -3.10
N SER A 28 -19.90 14.66 -2.17
CA SER A 28 -20.17 16.03 -1.75
C SER A 28 -18.93 16.55 -1.02
N PHE A 29 -18.26 17.54 -1.59
CA PHE A 29 -17.27 18.34 -0.86
C PHE A 29 -17.99 19.09 0.27
N TYR A 30 -17.84 18.61 1.50
CA TYR A 30 -18.19 19.40 2.67
C TYR A 30 -17.06 20.41 2.91
N ARG A 31 -17.32 21.68 2.58
CA ARG A 31 -16.42 22.79 2.87
C ARG A 31 -16.58 23.16 4.34
N ILE A 32 -15.62 22.75 5.17
CA ILE A 32 -15.54 23.22 6.56
C ILE A 32 -15.26 24.71 6.52
N LYS A 33 -16.15 25.48 7.15
CA LYS A 33 -16.00 26.92 7.35
C LYS A 33 -15.09 27.09 8.57
N GLY A 34 -13.83 27.47 8.34
CA GLY A 34 -12.91 27.81 9.42
C GLY A 34 -13.50 28.95 10.24
N THR A 35 -13.74 28.67 11.52
CA THR A 35 -14.00 29.69 12.54
C THR A 35 -12.65 30.20 13.00
N ASN A 36 -12.39 31.49 12.79
CA ASN A 36 -11.26 32.18 13.39
C ASN A 36 -11.47 32.18 14.90
N ASN A 37 -10.75 31.32 15.62
CA ASN A 37 -10.55 31.51 17.04
C ASN A 37 -9.39 32.49 17.21
N GLU A 38 -9.67 33.55 17.96
CA GLU A 38 -8.68 34.47 18.49
C GLU A 38 -7.66 33.64 19.30
N SER A 39 -6.39 33.76 18.93
CA SER A 39 -5.26 33.11 19.57
C SER A 39 -5.11 33.63 20.99
N SER A 40 -5.30 32.77 21.99
CA SER A 40 -4.74 32.98 23.32
C SER A 40 -3.23 32.80 23.24
N ASP A 41 -2.47 33.85 23.57
CA ASP A 41 -1.00 33.94 23.58
C ASP A 41 -0.33 33.05 24.67
N LEU A 42 -0.76 31.80 24.81
CA LEU A 42 -0.05 30.83 25.63
C LEU A 42 0.90 30.05 24.73
N GLU A 43 2.20 30.22 24.94
CA GLU A 43 3.19 29.33 24.31
C GLU A 43 2.86 27.87 24.68
N PRO A 44 2.87 26.95 23.71
CA PRO A 44 2.64 25.54 23.97
C PRO A 44 3.74 25.00 24.90
N LYS A 45 3.34 24.64 26.12
CA LYS A 45 4.24 24.03 27.10
C LYS A 45 4.07 22.52 27.02
N VAL A 46 4.89 21.88 26.21
CA VAL A 46 4.90 20.41 26.09
C VAL A 46 5.36 19.79 27.42
N ILE A 47 4.59 18.84 27.94
CA ILE A 47 4.90 18.06 29.14
C ILE A 47 4.96 16.59 28.73
N ILE A 48 6.16 16.02 28.70
CA ILE A 48 6.34 14.60 28.33
C ILE A 48 5.88 13.71 29.49
N ASP A 49 4.60 13.34 29.52
CA ASP A 49 3.97 12.53 30.58
C ASP A 49 3.18 11.31 30.05
N GLY A 50 3.15 11.11 28.74
CA GLY A 50 2.47 10.03 28.04
C GLY A 50 1.02 10.37 27.68
N ILE A 51 0.54 11.59 27.95
CA ILE A 51 -0.85 12.02 27.75
C ILE A 51 -0.89 13.31 26.94
N ILE A 52 -1.18 13.18 25.64
CA ILE A 52 -1.35 14.35 24.76
C ILE A 52 -2.63 15.11 25.09
N SER A 53 -2.47 16.29 25.67
CA SER A 53 -3.56 17.21 26.03
C SER A 53 -3.93 18.15 24.89
N ALA A 54 -5.11 18.76 24.98
CA ALA A 54 -5.51 19.78 24.02
C ALA A 54 -4.55 20.99 24.08
N GLU A 55 -4.11 21.47 22.92
CA GLU A 55 -3.20 22.61 22.76
C GLU A 55 -1.79 22.42 23.37
N GLU A 56 -1.44 21.19 23.75
CA GLU A 56 -0.11 20.88 24.27
C GLU A 56 0.99 21.02 23.20
N TYR A 57 0.67 20.58 21.98
CA TYR A 57 1.55 20.68 20.83
C TYR A 57 1.07 21.76 19.87
N GLU A 58 2.01 22.46 19.25
CA GLU A 58 1.74 23.52 18.28
C GLU A 58 1.15 22.95 16.99
N PHE A 59 1.69 21.83 16.53
CA PHE A 59 1.31 21.21 15.27
C PHE A 59 0.90 19.75 15.44
N GLN A 60 0.04 19.31 14.52
CA GLN A 60 -0.42 17.93 14.45
C GLN A 60 -0.66 17.49 13.00
N ALA A 61 -0.50 16.20 12.75
CA ALA A 61 -0.79 15.54 11.49
C ALA A 61 -1.47 14.18 11.74
N SER A 62 -2.30 13.75 10.80
CA SER A 62 -3.01 12.48 10.88
C SER A 62 -2.82 11.68 9.59
N PHE A 63 -2.61 10.38 9.76
CA PHE A 63 -2.33 9.44 8.68
C PHE A 63 -3.20 8.19 8.80
N SER A 64 -3.49 7.57 7.65
CA SER A 64 -4.28 6.33 7.57
C SER A 64 -5.64 6.42 8.26
N ASN A 65 -6.40 7.48 7.96
CA ASN A 65 -7.71 7.76 8.55
C ASN A 65 -7.67 7.79 10.09
N ASP A 66 -6.80 8.63 10.66
CA ASP A 66 -6.60 8.79 12.11
C ASP A 66 -6.03 7.58 12.85
N ALA A 67 -5.59 6.54 12.13
CA ALA A 67 -4.99 5.36 12.76
C ALA A 67 -3.58 5.65 13.33
N PHE A 68 -2.87 6.63 12.75
CA PHE A 68 -1.63 7.17 13.27
C PHE A 68 -1.72 8.69 13.33
N LYS A 69 -1.42 9.27 14.49
CA LYS A 69 -1.38 10.74 14.70
C LYS A 69 -0.02 11.13 15.20
N LEU A 70 0.48 12.25 14.69
CA LEU A 70 1.76 12.83 15.04
C LEU A 70 1.53 14.26 15.53
N TYR A 71 2.22 14.63 16.59
CA TYR A 71 2.20 15.94 17.22
C TYR A 71 3.64 16.42 17.36
N TRP A 72 3.90 17.71 17.15
CA TRP A 72 5.24 18.26 17.36
C TRP A 72 5.23 19.75 17.71
N THR A 73 6.27 20.15 18.44
CA THR A 73 6.57 21.54 18.81
C THR A 73 8.07 21.72 18.89
N ILE A 74 8.58 22.83 18.36
CA ILE A 74 9.96 23.25 18.55
C ILE A 74 10.04 24.22 19.72
N SER A 75 10.98 24.00 20.63
CA SER A 75 11.29 24.92 21.73
C SER A 75 12.80 25.11 21.84
N GLY A 76 13.28 26.26 21.37
CA GLY A 76 14.71 26.55 21.28
C GLY A 76 15.43 25.56 20.36
N GLU A 77 16.39 24.82 20.90
CA GLU A 77 17.18 23.81 20.18
C GLU A 77 16.57 22.40 20.23
N ASN A 78 15.41 22.24 20.87
CA ASN A 78 14.75 20.95 21.05
C ASN A 78 13.47 20.87 20.24
N ILE A 79 13.14 19.64 19.83
CA ILE A 79 11.83 19.28 19.29
C ILE A 79 11.23 18.19 20.16
N SER A 80 9.96 18.37 20.48
CA SER A 80 9.17 17.36 21.18
C SER A 80 8.18 16.75 20.21
N PHE A 81 8.05 15.43 20.25
CA PHE A 81 7.10 14.68 19.45
C PHE A 81 6.12 13.94 20.35
N GLY A 82 4.88 13.82 19.89
CA GLY A 82 3.86 12.93 20.43
C GLY A 82 3.31 12.07 19.31
N MET A 83 3.19 10.76 19.54
CA MET A 83 2.73 9.80 18.55
C MET A 83 1.62 8.95 19.14
N ILE A 84 0.51 8.81 18.41
CA ILE A 84 -0.60 7.91 18.78
C ILE A 84 -0.79 6.90 17.66
N GLY A 85 -0.63 5.62 17.97
CA GLY A 85 -0.97 4.51 17.09
C GLY A 85 -2.21 3.76 17.59
N THR A 86 -3.07 3.32 16.67
CA THR A 86 -4.21 2.43 16.99
C THR A 86 -3.73 0.99 17.17
N THR A 87 -3.02 0.76 18.28
CA THR A 87 -2.41 -0.51 18.66
C THR A 87 -2.28 -0.61 20.19
N SER A 88 -2.06 -1.81 20.69
CA SER A 88 -1.67 -2.13 22.07
C SER A 88 -0.24 -2.69 22.11
N GLY A 89 0.67 -2.04 21.39
CA GLY A 89 2.02 -2.53 21.17
C GLY A 89 2.92 -1.36 20.83
N TRP A 90 3.83 -1.53 19.88
CA TRP A 90 4.77 -0.46 19.55
C TRP A 90 4.26 0.51 18.48
N VAL A 91 4.75 1.75 18.56
CA VAL A 91 4.56 2.84 17.60
C VAL A 91 5.92 3.40 17.21
N SER A 92 6.11 3.75 15.94
CA SER A 92 7.37 4.31 15.46
C SER A 92 7.20 5.42 14.43
N ILE A 93 8.21 6.28 14.35
CA ILE A 93 8.44 7.25 13.29
C ILE A 93 9.85 7.08 12.74
N GLY A 94 10.07 7.41 11.48
CA GLY A 94 11.41 7.58 10.94
C GLY A 94 11.48 8.73 9.94
N PHE A 95 12.66 9.32 9.82
CA PHE A 95 12.90 10.57 9.11
C PHE A 95 13.76 10.37 7.87
N GLU A 96 13.39 11.05 6.78
CA GLU A 96 14.12 11.11 5.50
C GLU A 96 14.67 9.77 4.95
N PRO A 97 13.83 8.71 4.83
CA PRO A 97 14.27 7.48 4.19
C PRO A 97 14.61 7.72 2.71
N THR A 98 15.74 7.16 2.24
CA THR A 98 16.13 7.23 0.82
C THR A 98 15.32 6.25 -0.03
N ASN A 99 14.95 5.11 0.54
CA ASN A 99 14.13 4.10 -0.13
C ASN A 99 13.45 3.14 0.87
N VAL A 100 12.12 3.16 0.93
CA VAL A 100 11.32 2.41 1.92
C VAL A 100 11.73 2.81 3.34
N MET A 101 12.48 1.97 4.06
CA MET A 101 13.05 2.31 5.36
C MET A 101 14.54 2.64 5.28
N LYS A 102 15.19 2.45 4.12
CA LYS A 102 16.65 2.57 4.04
C LYS A 102 17.10 3.98 4.40
N ASP A 103 18.13 4.05 5.23
CA ASP A 103 18.78 5.27 5.68
C ASP A 103 17.89 6.17 6.55
N ALA A 104 16.79 5.63 7.08
CA ALA A 104 15.95 6.35 8.02
C ALA A 104 16.58 6.35 9.42
N ASP A 105 16.67 7.54 10.01
CA ASP A 105 16.69 7.77 11.46
C ASP A 105 15.31 7.36 12.01
N MET A 106 15.25 6.43 12.95
CA MET A 106 14.02 5.83 13.45
C MET A 106 13.93 5.84 14.97
N VAL A 107 12.72 6.11 15.41
CA VAL A 107 12.34 6.20 16.81
C VAL A 107 11.17 5.24 17.04
N PHE A 108 11.34 4.28 17.94
CA PHE A 108 10.30 3.35 18.37
C PHE A 108 9.97 3.55 19.84
N GLY A 109 8.70 3.38 20.20
CA GLY A 109 8.27 3.28 21.60
C GLY A 109 7.13 2.28 21.79
N ALA A 110 7.07 1.68 22.97
CA ALA A 110 5.96 0.86 23.43
C ALA A 110 5.76 1.03 24.93
N VAL A 111 4.60 0.60 25.42
CA VAL A 111 4.34 0.47 26.84
C VAL A 111 4.24 -1.02 27.16
N LEU A 112 5.14 -1.53 27.99
CA LEU A 112 5.11 -2.92 28.41
C LEU A 112 3.89 -3.19 29.30
N THR A 113 3.49 -4.46 29.38
CA THR A 113 2.39 -4.91 30.26
C THR A 113 2.51 -4.45 31.73
N ASN A 114 3.73 -4.17 32.22
CA ASN A 114 3.97 -3.67 33.58
C ASN A 114 3.85 -2.14 33.71
N GLY A 115 3.44 -1.43 32.65
CA GLY A 115 3.33 0.02 32.58
C GLY A 115 4.64 0.76 32.29
N THR A 116 5.75 0.04 32.04
CA THR A 116 7.04 0.67 31.72
C THR A 116 7.07 1.07 30.26
N THR A 117 7.32 2.35 29.97
CA THR A 117 7.62 2.80 28.62
C THR A 117 9.01 2.34 28.22
N ILE A 118 9.10 1.64 27.10
CA ILE A 118 10.37 1.30 26.45
C ILE A 118 10.50 2.07 25.15
N PHE A 119 11.74 2.33 24.78
CA PHE A 119 12.09 3.15 23.64
C PHE A 119 13.30 2.56 22.92
N LEU A 120 13.39 2.75 21.61
CA LEU A 120 14.56 2.41 20.81
C LEU A 120 14.86 3.52 19.79
N ASP A 121 16.08 4.04 19.91
CA ASP A 121 16.73 4.93 18.95
C ASP A 121 17.52 4.08 17.95
N ALA A 122 17.12 4.08 16.68
CA ALA A 122 17.58 3.10 15.70
C ALA A 122 17.72 3.67 14.30
N TYR A 123 18.63 3.09 13.54
CA TYR A 123 18.87 3.47 12.17
C TYR A 123 18.68 2.29 11.24
N SER A 124 17.91 2.49 10.18
CA SER A 124 17.61 1.44 9.23
C SER A 124 18.68 1.32 8.14
N THR A 125 19.43 0.22 8.20
CA THR A 125 20.56 -0.07 7.29
C THR A 125 20.13 -0.60 5.91
N GLY A 126 18.83 -0.87 5.72
CA GLY A 126 18.31 -1.51 4.51
C GLY A 126 16.87 -1.11 4.21
N GLN A 127 16.38 -1.47 3.03
CA GLN A 127 15.00 -1.13 2.61
C GLN A 127 13.94 -1.71 3.53
N PHE A 128 14.23 -2.82 4.21
CA PHE A 128 13.30 -3.54 5.09
C PHE A 128 13.96 -3.90 6.42
N GLY A 129 14.88 -3.04 6.88
CA GLY A 129 15.79 -3.33 7.98
C GLY A 129 17.02 -4.15 7.56
N PRO A 130 17.81 -4.62 8.55
CA PRO A 130 17.58 -4.42 9.98
C PRO A 130 17.72 -2.95 10.40
N HIS A 131 17.04 -2.59 11.48
CA HIS A 131 17.15 -1.30 12.16
C HIS A 131 17.72 -1.49 13.58
N PRO A 132 19.02 -1.82 13.71
CA PRO A 132 19.66 -1.94 15.01
C PRO A 132 19.69 -0.59 15.75
N ALA A 133 19.92 -0.62 17.05
CA ALA A 133 20.13 0.60 17.83
C ALA A 133 21.35 1.38 17.32
N ASP A 134 21.29 2.70 17.38
CA ASP A 134 22.36 3.58 16.89
C ASP A 134 23.69 3.33 17.59
N THR A 135 23.64 3.08 18.90
CA THR A 135 24.78 2.63 19.70
C THR A 135 25.47 1.37 19.18
N SER A 136 24.73 0.47 18.51
CA SER A 136 25.30 -0.75 17.89
C SER A 136 26.03 -0.46 16.57
N LEU A 137 25.78 0.71 15.97
CA LEU A 137 26.45 1.20 14.77
C LEU A 137 27.56 2.23 15.08
N GLY A 138 27.75 2.57 16.36
CA GLY A 138 28.75 3.53 16.83
C GLY A 138 28.21 4.94 17.08
N GLY A 139 26.89 5.14 17.05
CA GLY A 139 26.20 6.34 17.48
C GLY A 139 25.94 6.42 18.99
N SER A 140 25.03 7.29 19.38
CA SER A 140 24.58 7.55 20.73
C SER A 140 23.09 7.22 20.90
N THR A 141 22.53 7.59 22.04
CA THR A 141 21.09 7.60 22.26
C THR A 141 20.75 9.02 22.64
N ASP A 142 20.02 9.70 21.75
CA ASP A 142 19.87 11.16 21.81
C ASP A 142 18.50 11.60 22.33
N ILE A 143 17.77 10.64 22.89
CA ILE A 143 16.47 10.80 23.53
C ILE A 143 16.60 10.54 25.02
N SER A 144 16.48 11.61 25.81
CA SER A 144 16.66 11.59 27.26
C SER A 144 15.36 11.78 28.05
N ILE A 145 14.32 12.31 27.40
CA ILE A 145 13.01 12.54 27.98
C ILE A 145 11.99 11.84 27.09
N TYR A 146 11.28 10.87 27.67
CA TYR A 146 10.23 10.13 27.00
C TYR A 146 9.21 9.63 28.02
N ALA A 147 7.97 9.46 27.56
CA ALA A 147 6.88 8.90 28.34
C ALA A 147 5.92 8.18 27.39
N GLY A 148 5.06 7.33 27.96
CA GLY A 148 4.09 6.60 27.16
C GLY A 148 2.93 6.10 27.99
N SER A 149 1.78 5.96 27.33
CA SER A 149 0.58 5.37 27.91
C SER A 149 -0.10 4.45 26.90
N GLU A 150 -0.77 3.42 27.41
CA GLU A 150 -1.57 2.50 26.59
C GLU A 150 -2.92 2.28 27.27
N ASN A 151 -4.00 2.26 26.47
CA ASN A 151 -5.36 2.01 26.94
C ASN A 151 -6.03 0.80 26.25
N GLY A 152 -5.23 -0.11 25.68
CA GLY A 152 -5.67 -1.31 24.98
C GLY A 152 -6.23 -1.10 23.57
N ALA A 153 -6.58 0.13 23.20
CA ALA A 153 -6.98 0.49 21.83
C ALA A 153 -5.94 1.37 21.12
N SER A 154 -5.19 2.15 21.90
CA SER A 154 -4.16 3.05 21.42
C SER A 154 -2.95 3.02 22.33
N THR A 155 -1.79 3.23 21.72
CA THR A 155 -0.52 3.48 22.37
C THR A 155 -0.10 4.91 22.06
N THR A 156 0.23 5.67 23.09
CA THR A 156 0.76 7.03 23.03
C THR A 156 2.22 7.00 23.45
N ILE A 157 3.10 7.58 22.65
CA ILE A 157 4.52 7.75 22.97
C ILE A 157 4.88 9.21 22.76
N GLU A 158 5.52 9.81 23.75
CA GLU A 158 6.06 11.17 23.69
C GLU A 158 7.55 11.13 23.96
N PHE A 159 8.30 11.97 23.25
CA PHE A 159 9.73 12.10 23.46
C PHE A 159 10.24 13.47 23.06
N GLN A 160 11.40 13.85 23.58
CA GLN A 160 12.11 15.06 23.21
C GLN A 160 13.55 14.74 22.80
N ARG A 161 14.00 15.38 21.72
CA ARG A 161 15.40 15.37 21.28
C ARG A 161 15.85 16.74 20.80
N LYS A 162 17.16 16.92 20.66
CA LYS A 162 17.72 18.11 20.00
C LYS A 162 17.41 18.09 18.50
N LEU A 163 17.28 19.27 17.90
CA LEU A 163 17.17 19.42 16.44
C LEU A 163 18.43 18.92 15.71
N SER A 164 19.59 19.07 16.36
CA SER A 164 20.88 18.57 15.91
C SER A 164 21.60 17.94 17.10
N THR A 165 21.80 16.62 17.04
CA THR A 165 22.40 15.82 18.12
C THR A 165 23.92 15.72 17.96
N GLY A 166 24.38 15.73 16.70
CA GLY A 166 25.78 15.49 16.35
C GLY A 166 26.08 14.01 16.09
N ASP A 167 25.10 13.12 16.22
CA ASP A 167 25.20 11.73 15.78
C ASP A 167 25.12 11.65 14.25
N THR A 168 25.91 10.77 13.66
CA THR A 168 25.90 10.42 12.24
C THR A 168 24.67 9.64 11.79
N PHE A 169 23.95 8.99 12.71
CA PHE A 169 22.75 8.21 12.42
C PHE A 169 21.46 9.01 12.60
N ASP A 170 21.55 10.18 13.22
CA ASP A 170 20.44 11.11 13.38
C ASP A 170 20.25 12.03 12.18
N PHE A 171 18.99 12.26 11.85
CA PHE A 171 18.58 13.30 10.93
C PHE A 171 18.51 14.66 11.63
N ILE A 172 19.20 15.66 11.07
CA ILE A 172 19.08 17.04 11.54
C ILE A 172 17.71 17.59 11.13
N ILE A 173 16.84 17.80 12.11
CA ILE A 173 15.51 18.35 11.87
C ILE A 173 15.64 19.86 11.61
N PRO A 174 15.26 20.35 10.42
CA PRO A 174 15.31 21.77 10.12
C PRO A 174 14.22 22.51 10.89
N THR A 175 14.45 23.79 11.20
CA THR A 175 13.43 24.65 11.83
C THR A 175 12.35 25.11 10.86
N GLU A 176 12.52 24.89 9.56
CA GLU A 176 11.58 25.25 8.51
C GLU A 176 11.60 24.24 7.37
N GLY A 177 10.50 24.19 6.61
CA GLY A 177 10.39 23.34 5.43
C GLY A 177 9.81 21.95 5.73
N SER A 178 9.79 21.11 4.69
CA SER A 178 9.16 19.79 4.74
C SER A 178 10.17 18.68 4.99
N VAL A 179 9.80 17.76 5.87
CA VAL A 179 10.53 16.52 6.19
C VAL A 179 9.66 15.34 5.77
N SER A 180 10.26 14.42 5.02
CA SER A 180 9.67 13.14 4.67
C SER A 180 9.72 12.23 5.90
N ILE A 181 8.61 11.59 6.21
CA ILE A 181 8.50 10.66 7.32
C ILE A 181 7.96 9.32 6.85
N ILE A 182 8.40 8.27 7.53
CA ILE A 182 7.72 6.98 7.60
C ILE A 182 7.17 6.81 9.00
N TRP A 183 6.08 6.08 9.12
CA TRP A 183 5.48 5.74 10.40
C TRP A 183 4.99 4.31 10.36
N ALA A 184 5.00 3.66 11.51
CA ALA A 184 4.51 2.29 11.63
C ALA A 184 4.02 2.03 13.05
N PHE A 185 3.19 1.00 13.20
CA PHE A 185 2.85 0.45 14.50
C PHE A 185 2.54 -1.05 14.39
N GLY A 186 2.74 -1.77 15.48
CA GLY A 186 2.50 -3.20 15.59
C GLY A 186 1.88 -3.59 16.92
N SER A 187 1.19 -4.72 16.96
CA SER A 187 0.55 -5.30 18.14
C SER A 187 1.50 -6.12 19.03
N SER A 188 2.76 -6.26 18.62
CA SER A 188 3.83 -6.91 19.39
C SER A 188 4.54 -5.90 20.30
N GLU A 189 5.17 -6.38 21.37
CA GLU A 189 6.17 -5.61 22.15
C GLU A 189 7.59 -5.70 21.53
N ASP A 190 7.78 -6.57 20.53
CA ASP A 190 9.04 -6.75 19.80
C ASP A 190 9.13 -5.81 18.58
N PHE A 191 10.04 -4.83 18.65
CA PHE A 191 10.29 -3.84 17.61
C PHE A 191 10.80 -4.44 16.29
N PHE A 192 11.36 -5.66 16.30
CA PHE A 192 11.92 -6.31 15.11
C PHE A 192 10.89 -7.18 14.36
N VAL A 193 9.69 -7.33 14.91
CA VAL A 193 8.57 -7.96 14.21
C VAL A 193 8.01 -6.98 13.18
N LYS A 194 7.61 -7.50 12.02
CA LYS A 194 6.96 -6.71 10.98
C LYS A 194 5.73 -5.99 11.55
N HIS A 195 5.64 -4.68 11.32
CA HIS A 195 4.50 -3.85 11.67
C HIS A 195 3.17 -4.37 11.10
N ASP A 196 2.07 -4.09 11.80
CA ASP A 196 0.72 -4.38 11.33
C ASP A 196 0.25 -3.35 10.31
N ARG A 197 0.65 -2.09 10.51
CA ARG A 197 0.41 -0.99 9.57
C ARG A 197 1.62 -0.09 9.49
N ALA A 198 1.86 0.41 8.29
CA ALA A 198 2.86 1.43 8.04
C ALA A 198 2.42 2.37 6.93
N GLY A 199 3.04 3.53 6.87
CA GLY A 199 2.85 4.49 5.81
C GLY A 199 4.00 5.48 5.74
N TYR A 200 3.83 6.43 4.85
CA TYR A 200 4.77 7.52 4.64
C TYR A 200 4.01 8.81 4.35
N GLY A 201 4.69 9.93 4.51
CA GLY A 201 4.13 11.24 4.25
C GLY A 201 5.19 12.32 4.36
N THR A 202 4.75 13.57 4.30
CA THR A 202 5.59 14.73 4.59
C THR A 202 4.92 15.56 5.67
N ILE A 203 5.73 16.14 6.55
CA ILE A 203 5.32 17.14 7.53
C ILE A 203 6.13 18.40 7.32
N ASN A 204 5.50 19.57 7.37
CA ASN A 204 6.17 20.84 7.38
C ASN A 204 6.40 21.29 8.83
N ILE A 205 7.66 21.43 9.20
CA ILE A 205 8.05 21.60 10.59
C ILE A 205 7.51 22.91 11.18
N SER A 206 7.42 23.99 10.39
CA SER A 206 7.04 25.32 10.88
C SER A 206 5.61 25.74 10.54
N SER A 207 4.95 25.11 9.57
CA SER A 207 3.57 25.46 9.20
C SER A 207 2.51 24.45 9.67
N GLY A 208 2.92 23.27 10.12
CA GLY A 208 1.99 22.19 10.46
C GLY A 208 1.38 21.48 9.23
N GLU A 209 1.64 21.97 8.01
CA GLU A 209 1.12 21.35 6.80
C GLU A 209 1.64 19.92 6.66
N SER A 210 0.75 18.97 6.37
CA SER A 210 1.13 17.59 6.17
C SER A 210 0.48 17.00 4.93
N SER A 211 1.16 16.03 4.32
CA SER A 211 0.62 15.26 3.21
C SER A 211 0.81 13.77 3.49
N SER A 212 -0.25 12.99 3.31
CA SER A 212 -0.14 11.54 3.24
C SER A 212 0.47 11.14 1.89
N GLY A 213 1.21 10.04 1.87
CA GLY A 213 1.70 9.43 0.64
C GLY A 213 0.60 9.17 -0.39
N ALA A 214 0.99 8.99 -1.65
CA ALA A 214 0.06 8.69 -2.74
C ALA A 214 -0.88 7.51 -2.37
N PRO A 215 -2.15 7.55 -2.78
CA PRO A 215 -3.10 6.50 -2.45
C PRO A 215 -2.57 5.14 -2.93
N PRO A 216 -2.82 4.06 -2.17
CA PRO A 216 -2.30 2.75 -2.51
C PRO A 216 -2.78 2.33 -3.90
N LEU A 217 -1.83 1.96 -4.78
CA LEU A 217 -2.15 1.55 -6.16
C LEU A 217 -2.55 0.07 -6.27
N TRP A 218 -2.33 -0.73 -5.22
CA TRP A 218 -2.62 -2.16 -5.23
C TRP A 218 -4.09 -2.52 -5.51
N PRO A 219 -5.13 -1.77 -5.06
CA PRO A 219 -6.53 -2.10 -5.36
C PRO A 219 -6.82 -2.02 -6.86
N TYR A 220 -6.20 -1.06 -7.56
CA TYR A 220 -6.35 -0.89 -9.00
C TYR A 220 -5.66 -2.02 -9.77
N HIS A 221 -4.45 -2.41 -9.34
CA HIS A 221 -3.77 -3.60 -9.87
C HIS A 221 -4.65 -4.86 -9.70
N ALA A 222 -5.16 -5.11 -8.49
CA ALA A 222 -6.00 -6.26 -8.19
C ALA A 222 -7.28 -6.27 -9.04
N ALA A 223 -7.96 -5.12 -9.17
CA ALA A 223 -9.16 -4.99 -9.99
C ALA A 223 -8.91 -5.36 -11.46
N LEU A 224 -7.83 -4.86 -12.06
CA LEU A 224 -7.46 -5.19 -13.44
C LEU A 224 -7.17 -6.69 -13.62
N MET A 225 -6.48 -7.31 -12.66
CA MET A 225 -6.17 -8.74 -12.71
C MET A 225 -7.41 -9.62 -12.52
N ILE A 226 -8.36 -9.23 -11.65
CA ILE A 226 -9.63 -9.93 -11.46
C ILE A 226 -10.50 -9.83 -12.71
N ILE A 227 -10.62 -8.63 -13.30
CA ILE A 227 -11.36 -8.43 -14.56
C ILE A 227 -10.76 -9.28 -15.68
N SER A 228 -9.43 -9.32 -15.81
CA SER A 228 -8.73 -10.20 -16.73
C SER A 228 -9.14 -11.66 -16.54
N PHE A 229 -9.05 -12.17 -15.30
CA PHE A 229 -9.37 -13.55 -14.97
C PHE A 229 -10.82 -13.92 -15.31
N LEU A 230 -11.79 -13.06 -14.95
CA LEU A 230 -13.21 -13.28 -15.22
C LEU A 230 -13.50 -13.32 -16.73
N LEU A 231 -12.90 -12.43 -17.52
CA LEU A 231 -13.04 -12.41 -18.97
C LEU A 231 -12.48 -13.67 -19.62
N LEU A 232 -11.33 -14.17 -19.13
CA LEU A 232 -10.75 -15.41 -19.63
C LEU A 232 -11.64 -16.61 -19.28
N ILE A 233 -12.11 -16.72 -18.03
CA ILE A 233 -13.06 -17.77 -17.62
C ILE A 233 -14.31 -17.76 -18.51
N ALA A 234 -14.90 -16.58 -18.74
CA ALA A 234 -16.03 -16.43 -19.65
C ALA A 234 -15.68 -16.95 -21.07
N GLY A 235 -14.48 -16.61 -21.56
CA GLY A 235 -13.94 -17.15 -22.81
C GLY A 235 -13.85 -18.68 -22.82
N TRP A 236 -13.39 -19.30 -21.73
CA TRP A 236 -13.33 -20.76 -21.59
C TRP A 236 -14.72 -21.40 -21.53
N ILE A 237 -15.67 -20.83 -20.79
CA ILE A 237 -17.06 -21.30 -20.72
C ILE A 237 -17.68 -21.30 -22.12
N VAL A 238 -17.52 -20.21 -22.89
CA VAL A 238 -17.98 -20.13 -24.29
C VAL A 238 -17.36 -21.25 -25.14
N ALA A 239 -16.04 -21.45 -25.02
CA ALA A 239 -15.34 -22.47 -25.77
C ALA A 239 -15.60 -23.90 -25.30
N HIS A 240 -16.17 -24.10 -24.10
CA HIS A 240 -16.51 -25.42 -23.57
C HIS A 240 -17.94 -25.81 -23.90
N PHE A 241 -18.91 -24.94 -23.55
CA PHE A 241 -20.34 -25.26 -23.58
C PHE A 241 -21.04 -24.82 -24.88
N TYR A 242 -20.56 -23.77 -25.55
CA TYR A 242 -21.29 -23.15 -26.66
C TYR A 242 -20.73 -23.49 -28.04
N ARG A 243 -19.96 -24.58 -28.18
CA ARG A 243 -19.29 -24.98 -29.45
C ARG A 243 -20.24 -25.22 -30.63
N SER A 244 -21.52 -25.52 -30.37
CA SER A 244 -22.55 -25.68 -31.42
C SER A 244 -22.97 -24.36 -32.06
N GLN A 245 -22.70 -23.22 -31.42
CA GLN A 245 -23.15 -21.91 -31.87
C GLN A 245 -22.19 -21.28 -32.87
N ARG A 246 -22.68 -20.79 -34.02
CA ARG A 246 -21.81 -20.21 -35.08
C ARG A 246 -20.92 -19.05 -34.62
N TRP A 247 -21.29 -18.36 -33.53
CA TRP A 247 -20.55 -17.22 -32.98
C TRP A 247 -19.47 -17.59 -31.95
N TRP A 248 -19.44 -18.84 -31.44
CA TRP A 248 -18.62 -19.23 -30.29
C TRP A 248 -17.15 -18.83 -30.45
N TYR A 249 -16.59 -19.05 -31.63
CA TYR A 249 -15.17 -18.83 -31.89
C TYR A 249 -14.81 -17.34 -31.86
N ARG A 250 -15.70 -16.49 -32.41
CA ARG A 250 -15.50 -15.04 -32.40
C ARG A 250 -15.55 -14.51 -30.98
N THR A 251 -16.53 -14.95 -30.20
CA THR A 251 -16.70 -14.53 -28.80
C THR A 251 -15.57 -15.04 -27.92
N HIS A 252 -15.18 -16.31 -28.01
CA HIS A 252 -14.04 -16.86 -27.28
C HIS A 252 -12.75 -16.07 -27.57
N ARG A 253 -12.47 -15.79 -28.86
CA ARG A 253 -11.31 -15.01 -29.27
C ARG A 253 -11.35 -13.58 -28.72
N LEU A 254 -12.50 -12.91 -28.82
CA LEU A 254 -12.68 -11.55 -28.34
C LEU A 254 -12.47 -11.46 -26.81
N LEU A 255 -13.13 -12.32 -26.04
CA LEU A 255 -12.97 -12.39 -24.59
C LEU A 255 -11.53 -12.70 -24.18
N SER A 256 -10.88 -13.63 -24.91
CA SER A 256 -9.47 -13.97 -24.64
C SER A 256 -8.53 -12.80 -24.90
N LEU A 257 -8.75 -12.03 -25.97
CA LEU A 257 -7.93 -10.86 -26.29
C LEU A 257 -8.16 -9.72 -25.28
N ILE A 258 -9.41 -9.37 -24.99
CA ILE A 258 -9.74 -8.31 -24.03
C ILE A 258 -9.21 -8.69 -22.65
N GLY A 259 -9.45 -9.92 -22.19
CA GLY A 259 -8.91 -10.41 -20.92
C GLY A 259 -7.39 -10.34 -20.86
N SER A 260 -6.70 -10.67 -21.95
CA SER A 260 -5.23 -10.54 -22.03
C SER A 260 -4.75 -9.10 -21.94
N ILE A 261 -5.46 -8.15 -22.57
CA ILE A 261 -5.15 -6.71 -22.47
C ILE A 261 -5.28 -6.22 -21.03
N PHE A 262 -6.39 -6.56 -20.34
CA PHE A 262 -6.56 -6.22 -18.93
C PHE A 262 -5.46 -6.80 -18.05
N GLY A 263 -5.01 -8.03 -18.31
CA GLY A 263 -3.92 -8.65 -17.54
C GLY A 263 -2.56 -7.97 -17.79
N VAL A 264 -2.27 -7.52 -19.01
CA VAL A 264 -1.07 -6.74 -19.31
C VAL A 264 -1.12 -5.36 -18.65
N LEU A 265 -2.28 -4.67 -18.71
CA LEU A 265 -2.47 -3.40 -17.99
C LEU A 265 -2.33 -3.61 -16.48
N GLY A 266 -2.84 -4.71 -15.94
CA GLY A 266 -2.64 -5.13 -14.56
C GLY A 266 -1.16 -5.29 -14.24
N LEU A 267 -0.37 -5.98 -15.07
CA LEU A 267 1.08 -6.09 -14.88
C LEU A 267 1.77 -4.72 -14.89
N ILE A 268 1.45 -3.85 -15.85
CA ILE A 268 2.02 -2.49 -15.93
C ILE A 268 1.72 -1.71 -14.65
N MET A 269 0.47 -1.75 -14.18
CA MET A 269 0.08 -1.15 -12.91
C MET A 269 0.85 -1.76 -11.73
N GLY A 270 1.06 -3.08 -11.71
CA GLY A 270 1.84 -3.76 -10.68
C GLY A 270 3.31 -3.32 -10.67
N ILE A 271 3.91 -3.14 -11.85
CA ILE A 271 5.27 -2.59 -11.98
C ILE A 271 5.31 -1.16 -11.44
N ILE A 272 4.40 -0.28 -11.88
CA ILE A 272 4.32 1.11 -11.41
C ILE A 272 4.14 1.16 -9.88
N MET A 273 3.22 0.36 -9.33
CA MET A 273 2.99 0.27 -7.90
C MET A 273 4.27 -0.09 -7.15
N VAL A 274 5.01 -1.12 -7.60
CA VAL A 274 6.27 -1.50 -6.97
C VAL A 274 7.32 -0.40 -7.13
N SER A 275 7.43 0.23 -8.30
CA SER A 275 8.41 1.30 -8.54
C SER A 275 8.15 2.56 -7.70
N LEU A 276 6.89 2.85 -7.35
CA LEU A 276 6.52 4.01 -6.54
C LEU A 276 6.54 3.73 -5.03
N THR A 277 6.45 2.47 -4.62
CA THR A 277 6.40 2.08 -3.20
C THR A 277 7.75 1.53 -2.74
N THR A 278 8.08 0.30 -3.16
CA THR A 278 9.24 -0.43 -2.62
C THR A 278 10.49 -0.36 -3.47
N LYS A 279 10.36 -0.03 -4.77
CA LYS A 279 11.38 -0.12 -5.82
C LYS A 279 12.01 -1.52 -6.00
N ALA A 280 11.59 -2.53 -5.22
CA ALA A 280 12.17 -3.87 -5.16
C ALA A 280 11.31 -4.88 -5.93
N HIS A 281 11.54 -4.98 -7.25
CA HIS A 281 10.86 -5.96 -8.09
C HIS A 281 11.31 -7.41 -7.78
N PHE A 282 10.41 -8.37 -7.98
CA PHE A 282 10.68 -9.83 -7.90
C PHE A 282 11.05 -10.40 -6.53
N ARG A 283 10.79 -9.67 -5.44
CA ARG A 283 11.06 -10.13 -4.07
C ARG A 283 10.13 -11.27 -3.62
N VAL A 284 8.85 -11.15 -3.94
CA VAL A 284 7.79 -12.06 -3.44
C VAL A 284 7.43 -13.09 -4.49
N ALA A 285 7.09 -14.31 -4.06
CA ALA A 285 6.72 -15.41 -4.94
C ALA A 285 5.57 -15.02 -5.90
N HIS A 286 4.62 -14.19 -5.43
CA HIS A 286 3.56 -13.61 -6.24
C HIS A 286 4.09 -12.90 -7.51
N SER A 287 5.12 -12.08 -7.37
CA SER A 287 5.66 -11.26 -8.48
C SER A 287 6.40 -12.09 -9.53
N ILE A 288 7.10 -13.15 -9.11
CA ILE A 288 7.77 -14.10 -10.01
C ILE A 288 6.72 -14.94 -10.75
N LEU A 289 5.74 -15.48 -10.02
CA LEU A 289 4.66 -16.27 -10.61
C LEU A 289 3.80 -15.44 -11.55
N GLY A 290 3.54 -14.18 -11.21
CA GLY A 290 2.86 -13.20 -12.05
C GLY A 290 3.57 -12.98 -13.38
N LEU A 291 4.91 -12.82 -13.37
CA LEU A 291 5.69 -12.68 -14.60
C LEU A 291 5.56 -13.91 -15.51
N ILE A 292 5.70 -15.12 -14.95
CA ILE A 292 5.51 -16.37 -15.69
C ILE A 292 4.10 -16.43 -16.28
N THR A 293 3.08 -16.06 -15.48
CA THR A 293 1.68 -16.05 -15.89
C THR A 293 1.44 -15.13 -17.08
N ILE A 294 2.07 -13.94 -17.11
CA ILE A 294 1.90 -12.99 -18.22
C ILE A 294 2.52 -13.51 -19.53
N ILE A 295 3.62 -14.26 -19.48
CA ILE A 295 4.19 -14.91 -20.66
C ILE A 295 3.15 -15.86 -21.29
N PHE A 296 2.50 -16.68 -20.47
CA PHE A 296 1.44 -17.59 -20.92
C PHE A 296 0.21 -16.81 -21.42
N LEU A 297 -0.16 -15.73 -20.72
CA LEU A 297 -1.30 -14.89 -21.06
C LEU A 297 -1.16 -14.29 -22.46
N VAL A 298 0.02 -13.79 -22.82
CA VAL A 298 0.27 -13.20 -24.15
C VAL A 298 0.42 -14.29 -25.22
N PHE A 299 1.09 -15.39 -24.90
CA PHE A 299 1.33 -16.48 -25.85
C PHE A 299 0.03 -17.21 -26.26
N GLN A 300 -0.90 -17.40 -25.32
CA GLN A 300 -2.08 -18.23 -25.51
C GLN A 300 -3.02 -17.72 -26.63
N PRO A 301 -3.41 -16.43 -26.71
CA PRO A 301 -4.18 -15.88 -27.84
C PRO A 301 -3.44 -15.99 -29.19
N ILE A 302 -2.12 -15.78 -29.21
CA ILE A 302 -1.30 -15.89 -30.42
C ILE A 302 -1.35 -17.33 -30.96
N SER A 303 -1.16 -18.31 -30.08
CA SER A 303 -1.27 -19.73 -30.44
C SER A 303 -2.65 -20.09 -31.00
N GLY A 304 -3.72 -19.50 -30.43
CA GLY A 304 -5.10 -19.66 -30.89
C GLY A 304 -5.34 -19.10 -32.30
N ILE A 305 -4.76 -17.93 -32.61
CA ILE A 305 -4.83 -17.33 -33.96
C ILE A 305 -4.05 -18.20 -34.95
N LEU A 306 -2.85 -18.67 -34.57
CA LEU A 306 -2.00 -19.49 -35.44
C LEU A 306 -2.67 -20.82 -35.84
N LEU A 307 -3.47 -21.41 -34.96
CA LEU A 307 -4.30 -22.60 -35.25
C LEU A 307 -5.30 -22.42 -36.38
N SER A 308 -5.71 -21.17 -36.66
CA SER A 308 -6.62 -20.84 -37.76
C SER A 308 -5.90 -20.62 -39.09
N LYS A 309 -4.62 -20.24 -39.05
CA LYS A 309 -3.81 -19.93 -40.24
C LYS A 309 -3.01 -21.13 -40.76
N ILE A 310 -2.42 -21.93 -39.87
CA ILE A 310 -1.53 -23.03 -40.24
C ILE A 310 -2.27 -24.38 -40.20
N ARG A 311 -2.19 -25.16 -41.28
CA ARG A 311 -2.83 -26.49 -41.39
C ARG A 311 -1.94 -27.67 -41.00
N PHE A 312 -0.61 -27.55 -41.13
CA PHE A 312 0.36 -28.56 -40.67
C PHE A 312 0.15 -28.91 -39.19
N LYS A 313 0.30 -30.16 -38.73
CA LYS A 313 0.21 -30.58 -37.29
C LYS A 313 -0.90 -29.90 -36.46
N ARG A 314 -2.09 -29.71 -37.05
CA ARG A 314 -3.18 -28.95 -36.42
C ARG A 314 -3.79 -29.66 -35.21
N LYS A 315 -3.78 -31.00 -35.19
CA LYS A 315 -4.32 -31.81 -34.09
C LYS A 315 -3.45 -31.66 -32.83
N GLU A 316 -2.15 -31.75 -33.00
CA GLU A 316 -1.12 -31.62 -31.96
C GLU A 316 -1.18 -30.21 -31.35
N ARG A 317 -1.17 -29.17 -32.19
CA ARG A 317 -1.30 -27.79 -31.68
C ARG A 317 -2.61 -27.52 -30.96
N LYS A 318 -3.73 -28.13 -31.37
CA LYS A 318 -5.01 -28.01 -30.64
C LYS A 318 -4.96 -28.65 -29.26
N ILE A 319 -4.21 -29.75 -29.11
CA ILE A 319 -3.98 -30.37 -27.81
C ILE A 319 -3.11 -29.46 -26.96
N ALA A 320 -1.99 -28.97 -27.51
CA ALA A 320 -1.09 -28.04 -26.83
C ALA A 320 -1.82 -26.77 -26.35
N HIS A 321 -2.56 -26.09 -27.22
CA HIS A 321 -3.34 -24.89 -26.87
C HIS A 321 -4.30 -25.14 -25.70
N ARG A 322 -4.97 -26.30 -25.65
CA ARG A 322 -5.88 -26.61 -24.54
C ARG A 322 -5.15 -26.85 -23.22
N TRP A 323 -4.01 -27.53 -23.24
CA TRP A 323 -3.21 -27.77 -22.03
C TRP A 323 -2.54 -26.50 -21.53
N ILE A 324 -1.93 -25.70 -22.41
CA ILE A 324 -1.34 -24.40 -22.07
C ILE A 324 -2.41 -23.48 -21.46
N GLY A 325 -3.62 -23.47 -22.02
CA GLY A 325 -4.73 -22.71 -21.45
C GLY A 325 -5.13 -23.17 -20.04
N ARG A 326 -5.15 -24.48 -19.77
CA ARG A 326 -5.43 -25.01 -18.42
C ARG A 326 -4.34 -24.62 -17.42
N ILE A 327 -3.08 -24.72 -17.82
CA ILE A 327 -1.93 -24.30 -17.01
C ILE A 327 -2.03 -22.80 -16.70
N LEU A 328 -2.35 -21.96 -17.69
CA LEU A 328 -2.57 -20.52 -17.49
C LEU A 328 -3.62 -20.25 -16.40
N TYR A 329 -4.77 -20.92 -16.41
CA TYR A 329 -5.77 -20.72 -15.35
C TYR A 329 -5.26 -21.10 -13.96
N LEU A 330 -4.53 -22.21 -13.84
CA LEU A 330 -3.94 -22.62 -12.56
C LEU A 330 -2.92 -21.58 -12.07
N LEU A 331 -2.07 -21.09 -12.97
CA LEU A 331 -1.10 -20.04 -12.66
C LEU A 331 -1.76 -18.72 -12.25
N MET A 332 -2.85 -18.33 -12.93
CA MET A 332 -3.62 -17.13 -12.56
C MET A 332 -4.27 -17.27 -11.19
N VAL A 333 -4.90 -18.40 -10.89
CA VAL A 333 -5.49 -18.64 -9.55
C VAL A 333 -4.41 -18.58 -8.48
N ALA A 334 -3.31 -19.30 -8.66
CA ALA A 334 -2.20 -19.27 -7.71
C ALA A 334 -1.62 -17.86 -7.55
N SER A 335 -1.45 -17.11 -8.64
CA SER A 335 -0.96 -15.73 -8.59
C SER A 335 -1.92 -14.82 -7.84
N ILE A 336 -3.23 -14.92 -8.08
CA ILE A 336 -4.25 -14.12 -7.39
C ILE A 336 -4.28 -14.45 -5.89
N VAL A 337 -4.27 -15.74 -5.52
CA VAL A 337 -4.26 -16.16 -4.11
C VAL A 337 -3.01 -15.65 -3.40
N LEU A 338 -1.83 -15.84 -3.98
CA LEU A 338 -0.59 -15.30 -3.42
C LEU A 338 -0.64 -13.76 -3.33
N GLY A 339 -1.19 -13.07 -4.33
CA GLY A 339 -1.30 -11.62 -4.31
C GLY A 339 -2.22 -11.11 -3.20
N PHE A 340 -3.35 -11.77 -2.95
CA PHE A 340 -4.22 -11.45 -1.83
C PHE A 340 -3.55 -11.72 -0.48
N LEU A 341 -2.82 -12.82 -0.35
CA LEU A 341 -2.06 -13.12 0.86
C LEU A 341 -1.02 -12.03 1.14
N GLU A 342 -0.26 -11.59 0.13
CA GLU A 342 0.69 -10.48 0.29
C GLU A 342 -0.02 -9.16 0.67
N ALA A 343 -1.17 -8.87 0.07
CA ALA A 343 -1.95 -7.66 0.35
C ALA A 343 -2.60 -7.65 1.74
N LEU A 344 -2.87 -8.80 2.35
CA LEU A 344 -3.39 -8.91 3.71
C LEU A 344 -2.31 -8.70 4.78
N ILE A 345 -1.03 -8.75 4.39
CA ILE A 345 0.13 -8.52 5.27
C ILE A 345 0.71 -7.11 5.02
N LEU A 346 0.03 -6.26 4.24
CA LEU A 346 0.34 -4.84 4.02
C LEU A 346 -0.72 -3.99 4.68
#